data_AF-H2Y780-F1
#
_entry.id   AF-H2Y780-F1
#
_cell.length_a   1.000
_cell.length_b   1.000
_cell.length_c   1.000
_cell.angle_alpha   90.00
_cell.angle_beta   90.00
_cell.angle_gamma   90.00
#
_symmetry.space_group_name_H-M   'P 1'
#
loop_
_entity.id
_entity.type
_entity.pdbx_description
1 polymer ?
#
loop_
_entity_poly.entity_id
_entity_poly.type
_entity_poly.pdbx_seq_one_letter_code
_entity_poly.pdbx_strand_id
1 'polypeptide(L)'
;MTTVASSHGPTEVINARRTESLDAPAILELVAPRTTSQFGRVNIVHLIEKSNLSVTLSNEQNEVLGFAGFLDQPQLEVCNPADWECWLSDMHYKVAANATPLNSLFLHHFVAKDDYTIGCASEIVRTVFNAVPELRFIFLTLRSDNNPEPALAQIFQPAERDGLGGHYTLYVCHRHNHAPLLHIRRACVEDHDDLTPLFKRLNNNLIETYGNYFLAEMIEAQNDDNQA
;
A
#
# COMPACT_ATOMS: atom_id res chain seq x y z
N MET A 1 16.34 1.01 7.22
CA MET A 1 16.01 2.43 7.34
C MET A 1 15.56 2.91 5.98
N THR A 2 14.37 3.50 5.89
CA THR A 2 13.89 4.11 4.64
C THR A 2 14.21 5.60 4.67
N THR A 3 14.43 6.19 3.50
CA THR A 3 14.71 7.62 3.35
C THR A 3 13.72 8.25 2.39
N VAL A 4 13.32 9.49 2.65
CA VAL A 4 12.52 10.28 1.71
C VAL A 4 13.32 11.49 1.25
N ALA A 5 13.45 11.62 -0.06
CA ALA A 5 14.05 12.79 -0.69
C ALA A 5 13.06 13.96 -0.68
N SER A 6 13.57 15.13 -0.30
CA SER A 6 12.87 16.41 -0.42
C SER A 6 13.00 16.96 -1.84
N SER A 7 12.01 17.71 -2.32
CA SER A 7 12.09 18.44 -3.59
C SER A 7 13.14 19.55 -3.58
N HIS A 8 13.37 20.19 -2.42
CA HIS A 8 14.21 21.39 -2.28
C HIS A 8 15.17 21.36 -1.07
N GLY A 9 15.13 20.31 -0.26
CA GLY A 9 15.81 20.19 1.02
C GLY A 9 16.61 18.89 1.21
N PRO A 10 17.02 18.56 2.44
CA PRO A 10 17.76 17.34 2.73
C PRO A 10 16.91 16.09 2.55
N THR A 11 17.56 14.94 2.35
CA THR A 11 16.92 13.64 2.45
C THR A 11 16.76 13.29 3.92
N GLU A 12 15.56 12.92 4.34
CA GLU A 12 15.25 12.56 5.72
C GLU A 12 15.20 11.04 5.89
N VAL A 13 15.77 10.52 6.97
CA VAL A 13 15.52 9.14 7.40
C VAL A 13 14.15 9.11 8.06
N ILE A 14 13.28 8.22 7.60
CA ILE A 14 11.90 8.17 8.04
C ILE A 14 11.56 6.85 8.72
N ASN A 15 10.61 6.95 9.64
CA ASN A 15 9.96 5.84 10.29
C ASN A 15 8.47 5.85 9.94
N ALA A 16 7.98 4.75 9.39
CA ALA A 16 6.56 4.54 9.12
C ALA A 16 5.94 3.73 10.25
N ARG A 17 4.88 4.25 10.86
CA ARG A 17 4.15 3.55 11.93
C ARG A 17 2.65 3.76 11.81
N ARG A 18 1.89 2.93 12.53
CA ARG A 18 0.46 3.17 12.73
C ARG A 18 0.28 4.52 13.45
N THR A 19 -0.68 5.31 12.97
CA THR A 19 -1.01 6.60 13.59
C THR A 19 -1.60 6.40 14.98
N GLU A 20 -1.25 7.32 15.88
CA GLU A 20 -1.78 7.39 17.23
C GLU A 20 -2.60 8.68 17.40
N SER A 21 -3.56 8.71 18.32
CA SER A 21 -4.40 9.91 18.55
C SER A 21 -3.59 11.14 18.94
N LEU A 22 -2.40 10.96 19.53
CA LEU A 22 -1.47 12.04 19.88
C LEU A 22 -0.84 12.72 18.67
N ASP A 23 -0.89 12.10 17.48
CA ASP A 23 -0.37 12.69 16.24
C ASP A 23 -1.31 13.77 15.69
N ALA A 24 -2.57 13.80 16.13
CA ALA A 24 -3.60 14.66 15.55
C ALA A 24 -3.22 16.16 15.47
N PRO A 25 -2.61 16.79 16.51
CA PRO A 25 -2.18 18.18 16.41
C PRO A 25 -1.14 18.41 15.31
N ALA A 26 -0.12 17.55 15.23
CA ALA A 26 0.92 17.67 14.21
C ALA A 26 0.37 17.40 12.79
N ILE A 27 -0.55 16.46 12.65
CA ILE A 27 -1.24 16.20 11.37
C ILE A 27 -2.07 17.41 10.94
N LEU A 28 -2.77 18.07 11.88
CA LEU A 28 -3.56 19.27 11.61
C LEU A 28 -2.69 20.45 11.14
N GLU A 29 -1.46 20.58 11.64
CA GLU A 29 -0.50 21.59 11.20
C GLU A 29 -0.05 21.40 9.74
N LEU A 30 -0.12 20.18 9.21
CA LEU A 30 0.20 19.87 7.81
C LEU A 30 -0.97 20.13 6.84
N VAL A 31 -2.18 20.42 7.34
CA VAL A 31 -3.35 20.64 6.48
C VAL A 31 -3.20 21.95 5.71
N ALA A 32 -3.11 21.83 4.39
CA ALA A 32 -2.97 22.97 3.47
C ALA A 32 -4.24 23.16 2.61
N PRO A 33 -4.40 24.31 1.92
CA PRO A 33 -5.53 24.53 1.01
C PRO A 33 -5.70 23.43 -0.05
N ARG A 34 -4.59 22.87 -0.57
CA ARG A 34 -4.59 21.73 -1.51
C ARG A 34 -5.23 20.47 -0.92
N THR A 35 -5.00 20.20 0.36
CA THR A 35 -5.60 19.06 1.08
C THR A 35 -7.11 19.26 1.19
N THR A 36 -7.53 20.45 1.61
CA THR A 36 -8.96 20.78 1.77
C THR A 36 -9.67 20.77 0.41
N SER A 37 -8.98 21.13 -0.66
CA SER A 37 -9.51 21.05 -2.03
C SER A 37 -9.77 19.61 -2.50
N GLN A 38 -8.95 18.65 -2.07
CA GLN A 38 -9.11 17.25 -2.46
C GLN A 38 -10.09 16.48 -1.56
N PHE A 39 -9.95 16.64 -0.24
CA PHE A 39 -10.62 15.79 0.75
C PHE A 39 -11.72 16.51 1.53
N GLY A 40 -11.89 17.83 1.30
CA GLY A 40 -12.78 18.66 2.10
C GLY A 40 -12.25 18.86 3.53
N ARG A 41 -13.16 19.24 4.43
CA ARG A 41 -12.85 19.38 5.85
C ARG A 41 -13.01 18.03 6.54
N VAL A 42 -11.92 17.49 7.07
CA VAL A 42 -11.89 16.19 7.72
C VAL A 42 -11.62 16.36 9.22
N ASN A 43 -12.40 15.67 10.05
CA ASN A 43 -12.11 15.57 11.48
C ASN A 43 -11.01 14.52 11.67
N ILE A 44 -9.77 14.97 11.85
CA ILE A 44 -8.58 14.11 11.94
C ILE A 44 -8.66 13.12 13.09
N VAL A 45 -9.15 13.53 14.27
CA VAL A 45 -9.29 12.64 15.44
C VAL A 45 -10.27 11.51 15.13
N HIS A 46 -11.44 11.86 14.58
CA HIS A 46 -12.43 10.86 14.18
C HIS A 46 -11.89 9.91 13.11
N LEU A 47 -11.15 10.43 12.13
CA LEU A 47 -10.53 9.62 11.09
C LEU A 47 -9.53 8.63 11.67
N ILE A 48 -8.64 9.06 12.57
CA ILE A 48 -7.66 8.18 13.21
C ILE A 48 -8.36 7.05 13.97
N GLU A 49 -9.42 7.36 14.72
CA GLU A 49 -10.16 6.37 15.50
C GLU A 49 -10.97 5.36 14.66
N LYS A 50 -11.44 5.78 13.48
CA LYS A 50 -12.31 4.97 12.61
C LYS A 50 -11.61 4.31 11.43
N SER A 51 -10.39 4.73 11.11
CA SER A 51 -9.63 4.14 10.01
C SER A 51 -9.34 2.66 10.27
N ASN A 52 -9.59 1.81 9.28
CA ASN A 52 -9.13 0.42 9.29
C ASN A 52 -7.61 0.38 9.41
N LEU A 53 -6.95 1.31 8.71
CA LEU A 53 -5.52 1.55 8.84
C LEU A 53 -5.20 3.03 8.64
N SER A 54 -4.28 3.56 9.43
CA SER A 54 -3.75 4.90 9.23
C SER A 54 -2.26 4.90 9.52
N VAL A 55 -1.49 5.58 8.69
CA VAL A 55 -0.03 5.57 8.72
C VAL A 55 0.47 6.99 8.91
N THR A 56 1.38 7.16 9.87
CA THR A 56 2.14 8.38 10.08
C THR A 56 3.60 8.12 9.72
N LEU A 57 4.20 9.04 8.96
CA LEU A 57 5.63 9.10 8.73
C LEU A 57 6.24 10.16 9.63
N SER A 58 7.29 9.82 10.35
CA SER A 58 8.08 10.76 11.14
C SER A 58 9.57 10.65 10.85
N ASN A 59 10.32 11.72 11.05
CA ASN A 59 11.80 11.67 11.03
C ASN A 59 12.38 11.17 12.36
N GLU A 60 13.71 11.16 12.47
CA GLU A 60 14.43 10.74 13.68
C GLU A 60 14.14 11.63 14.89
N GLN A 61 13.70 12.88 14.67
CA GLN A 61 13.31 13.82 15.71
C GLN A 61 11.83 13.67 16.12
N ASN A 62 11.12 12.66 15.62
CA ASN A 62 9.68 12.45 15.77
C ASN A 62 8.81 13.59 15.21
N GLU A 63 9.34 14.41 14.29
CA GLU A 63 8.53 15.36 13.53
C GLU A 63 7.68 14.61 12.52
N VAL A 64 6.38 14.88 12.48
CA VAL A 64 5.46 14.27 11.50
C VAL A 64 5.69 14.91 10.13
N LEU A 65 6.06 14.09 9.15
CA LEU A 65 6.28 14.51 7.77
C LEU A 65 5.07 14.25 6.88
N GLY A 66 4.27 13.23 7.19
CA GLY A 66 3.08 12.90 6.43
C GLY A 66 2.17 11.91 7.14
N PHE A 67 0.92 11.89 6.70
CA PHE A 67 -0.13 11.06 7.24
C PHE A 67 -1.12 10.65 6.16
N ALA A 68 -1.65 9.44 6.27
CA ALA A 68 -2.82 9.02 5.52
C ALA A 68 -3.76 8.12 6.34
N GLY A 69 -5.06 8.31 6.14
CA GLY A 69 -6.12 7.47 6.72
C GLY A 69 -6.86 6.67 5.65
N PHE A 70 -7.10 5.39 5.96
CA PHE A 70 -7.71 4.42 5.04
C PHE A 70 -8.91 3.73 5.69
N LEU A 71 -10.01 3.66 4.95
CA LEU A 71 -11.24 2.97 5.36
C LEU A 71 -11.63 1.89 4.37
N ASP A 72 -12.48 0.97 4.78
CA ASP A 72 -13.02 -0.14 3.98
C ASP A 72 -14.22 0.25 3.09
N GLN A 73 -14.50 1.55 2.95
CA GLN A 73 -15.61 2.09 2.15
C GLN A 73 -15.23 3.41 1.46
N PRO A 74 -15.87 3.81 0.35
CA PRO A 74 -15.62 5.08 -0.31
C PRO A 74 -16.20 6.29 0.45
N GLN A 75 -15.65 7.48 0.21
CA GLN A 75 -16.18 8.74 0.76
C GLN A 75 -17.32 9.31 -0.12
N LEU A 76 -18.32 8.49 -0.42
CA LEU A 76 -19.41 8.82 -1.33
C LEU A 76 -20.77 8.63 -0.65
N GLU A 77 -21.55 9.69 -0.53
CA GLU A 77 -22.91 9.62 0.06
C GLU A 77 -23.88 8.77 -0.78
N VAL A 78 -23.63 8.66 -2.09
CA VAL A 78 -24.44 7.87 -3.03
C VAL A 78 -24.16 6.37 -2.94
N CYS A 79 -23.14 5.96 -2.19
CA CYS A 79 -22.73 4.58 -2.06
C CYS A 79 -23.12 4.06 -0.68
N ASN A 80 -23.79 2.89 -0.62
CA ASN A 80 -23.99 2.20 0.65
C ASN A 80 -22.63 1.66 1.12
N PRO A 81 -22.13 2.06 2.31
CA PRO A 81 -20.87 1.56 2.85
C PRO A 81 -20.78 0.03 2.90
N ALA A 82 -21.91 -0.65 3.16
CA ALA A 82 -21.95 -2.10 3.30
C ALA A 82 -21.85 -2.85 1.95
N ASP A 83 -22.19 -2.19 0.83
CA ASP A 83 -22.34 -2.84 -0.48
C ASP A 83 -21.61 -2.06 -1.59
N TRP A 84 -20.46 -1.46 -1.28
CA TRP A 84 -19.75 -0.62 -2.24
C TRP A 84 -19.26 -1.38 -3.49
N GLU A 85 -19.13 -2.70 -3.41
CA GLU A 85 -18.82 -3.57 -4.55
C GLU A 85 -19.92 -3.49 -5.63
N CYS A 86 -21.19 -3.37 -5.21
CA CYS A 86 -22.32 -3.16 -6.10
C CYS A 86 -22.18 -1.83 -6.83
N TRP A 87 -21.79 -0.76 -6.12
CA TRP A 87 -21.55 0.54 -6.74
C TRP A 87 -20.45 0.48 -7.81
N LEU A 88 -19.35 -0.23 -7.57
CA LEU A 88 -18.32 -0.41 -8.60
C LEU A 88 -18.85 -1.13 -9.84
N SER A 89 -19.66 -2.15 -9.62
CA SER A 89 -20.26 -2.97 -10.69
C SER A 89 -21.28 -2.15 -11.49
N ASP A 90 -22.15 -1.39 -10.81
CA ASP A 90 -23.16 -0.52 -11.40
C ASP A 90 -22.54 0.64 -12.19
N MET A 91 -21.38 1.13 -11.75
CA MET A 91 -20.58 2.13 -12.48
C MET A 91 -19.71 1.50 -13.58
N HIS A 92 -19.83 0.20 -13.82
CA HIS A 92 -19.11 -0.57 -14.84
C HIS A 92 -17.58 -0.44 -14.75
N TYR A 93 -17.04 -0.33 -13.53
CA TYR A 93 -15.58 -0.36 -13.33
C TYR A 93 -15.05 -1.77 -13.53
N LYS A 94 -14.03 -1.93 -14.39
CA LYS A 94 -13.44 -3.25 -14.66
C LYS A 94 -12.80 -3.90 -13.42
N VAL A 95 -12.35 -3.08 -12.48
CA VAL A 95 -11.75 -3.55 -11.21
C VAL A 95 -12.78 -4.25 -10.30
N ALA A 96 -14.09 -4.02 -10.51
CA ALA A 96 -15.17 -4.63 -9.71
C ALA A 96 -15.11 -6.16 -9.71
N ALA A 97 -14.61 -6.79 -10.79
CA ALA A 97 -14.49 -8.24 -10.87
C ALA A 97 -13.47 -8.85 -9.89
N ASN A 98 -12.55 -8.05 -9.34
CA ASN A 98 -11.45 -8.50 -8.49
C ASN A 98 -11.40 -7.81 -7.11
N ALA A 99 -12.03 -6.65 -6.98
CA ALA A 99 -12.09 -5.89 -5.74
C ALA A 99 -13.10 -6.51 -4.77
N THR A 100 -12.69 -6.65 -3.51
CA THR A 100 -13.52 -7.18 -2.41
C THR A 100 -13.22 -6.41 -1.12
N PRO A 101 -14.12 -6.40 -0.13
CA PRO A 101 -13.88 -5.83 1.20
C PRO A 101 -12.60 -6.31 1.87
N LEU A 102 -12.20 -7.56 1.62
CA LEU A 102 -10.99 -8.14 2.21
C LEU A 102 -9.69 -7.63 1.57
N ASN A 103 -9.73 -7.24 0.30
CA ASN A 103 -8.53 -6.90 -0.48
C ASN A 103 -8.46 -5.43 -0.93
N SER A 104 -9.35 -4.59 -0.42
CA SER A 104 -9.50 -3.20 -0.85
C SER A 104 -9.64 -2.24 0.33
N LEU A 105 -8.96 -1.11 0.24
CA LEU A 105 -9.13 0.05 1.13
C LEU A 105 -9.28 1.31 0.30
N PHE A 106 -9.86 2.35 0.89
CA PHE A 106 -10.06 3.65 0.30
C PHE A 106 -9.23 4.68 1.07
N LEU A 107 -8.46 5.49 0.35
CA LEU A 107 -7.76 6.65 0.90
C LEU A 107 -8.77 7.77 1.16
N HIS A 108 -8.97 8.13 2.43
CA HIS A 108 -9.90 9.18 2.84
C HIS A 108 -9.19 10.51 3.11
N HIS A 109 -7.91 10.47 3.44
CA HIS A 109 -7.15 11.68 3.69
C HIS A 109 -5.67 11.43 3.48
N PHE A 110 -4.99 12.41 2.89
CA PHE A 110 -3.54 12.45 2.79
C PHE A 110 -3.05 13.87 3.05
N VAL A 111 -2.06 13.99 3.92
CA VAL A 111 -1.30 15.23 4.14
C VAL A 111 0.17 14.91 4.22
N ALA A 112 0.98 15.85 3.76
CA ALA A 112 2.42 15.79 3.90
C ALA A 112 3.01 17.19 3.86
N LYS A 113 4.17 17.34 4.50
CA LYS A 113 5.02 18.54 4.41
C LYS A 113 5.38 18.77 2.94
N ASP A 114 5.21 20.01 2.46
CA ASP A 114 5.22 20.38 1.04
C ASP A 114 6.38 19.74 0.26
N ASP A 115 7.59 19.83 0.81
CA ASP A 115 8.79 19.34 0.14
C ASP A 115 8.92 17.81 0.09
N TYR A 116 8.14 17.08 0.89
CA TYR A 116 8.23 15.62 1.05
C TYR A 116 7.00 14.89 0.52
N THR A 117 6.04 15.60 -0.08
CA THR A 117 4.72 15.06 -0.49
C THR A 117 4.81 13.78 -1.32
N ILE A 118 5.60 13.77 -2.40
CA ILE A 118 5.74 12.61 -3.32
C ILE A 118 6.28 11.39 -2.58
N GLY A 119 7.39 11.55 -1.87
CA GLY A 119 8.02 10.43 -1.19
C GLY A 119 7.21 9.95 0.02
N CYS A 120 6.51 10.84 0.71
CA CYS A 120 5.57 10.45 1.77
C CYS A 120 4.43 9.60 1.22
N ALA A 121 3.81 10.01 0.10
CA ALA A 121 2.72 9.25 -0.51
C ALA A 121 3.19 7.84 -0.92
N SER A 122 4.35 7.76 -1.58
CA SER A 122 4.92 6.48 -2.04
C SER A 122 5.24 5.55 -0.87
N GLU A 123 5.89 6.06 0.17
CA GLU A 123 6.24 5.27 1.34
C GLU A 123 5.01 4.81 2.12
N ILE A 124 4.01 5.69 2.31
CA ILE A 124 2.77 5.34 3.00
C ILE A 124 2.09 4.19 2.27
N VAL A 125 1.90 4.29 0.95
CA VAL A 125 1.26 3.24 0.15
C VAL A 125 2.04 1.93 0.23
N ARG A 126 3.37 1.98 0.13
CA ARG A 126 4.25 0.81 0.31
C ARG A 126 4.09 0.20 1.69
N THR A 127 4.02 1.02 2.74
CA THR A 127 3.84 0.58 4.13
C THR A 127 2.50 -0.11 4.33
N VAL A 128 1.43 0.46 3.79
CA VAL A 128 0.07 -0.10 3.86
C VAL A 128 0.01 -1.47 3.20
N PHE A 129 0.54 -1.61 1.98
CA PHE A 129 0.58 -2.91 1.31
C PHE A 129 1.44 -3.93 2.05
N ASN A 130 2.57 -3.52 2.65
CA ASN A 130 3.39 -4.44 3.43
C ASN A 130 2.74 -4.85 4.76
N ALA A 131 1.95 -3.96 5.37
CA ALA A 131 1.25 -4.25 6.62
C ALA A 131 0.06 -5.19 6.45
N VAL A 132 -0.62 -5.14 5.29
CA VAL A 132 -1.79 -5.99 4.98
C VAL A 132 -1.51 -6.82 3.72
N PRO A 133 -1.05 -8.08 3.86
CA PRO A 133 -0.69 -8.94 2.74
C PRO A 133 -1.83 -9.18 1.74
N GLU A 134 -3.07 -9.28 2.23
CA GLU A 134 -4.27 -9.53 1.44
C GLU A 134 -4.68 -8.33 0.59
N LEU A 135 -4.23 -7.13 0.95
CA LEU A 135 -4.59 -5.89 0.27
C LEU A 135 -4.00 -5.84 -1.13
N ARG A 136 -4.86 -5.75 -2.15
CA ARG A 136 -4.51 -5.69 -3.57
C ARG A 136 -4.73 -4.31 -4.17
N PHE A 137 -5.72 -3.59 -3.65
CA PHE A 137 -6.14 -2.29 -4.19
C PHE A 137 -6.23 -1.26 -3.07
N ILE A 138 -5.69 -0.07 -3.34
CA ILE A 138 -6.07 1.13 -2.62
C ILE A 138 -6.79 2.03 -3.61
N PHE A 139 -7.98 2.49 -3.24
CA PHE A 139 -8.83 3.33 -4.05
C PHE A 139 -8.79 4.78 -3.57
N LEU A 140 -9.02 5.70 -4.48
CA LEU A 140 -9.24 7.11 -4.19
C LEU A 140 -10.43 7.59 -5.02
N THR A 141 -11.43 8.16 -4.37
CA THR A 141 -12.60 8.73 -5.04
C THR A 141 -12.51 10.25 -5.03
N LEU A 142 -12.47 10.87 -6.21
CA LEU A 142 -12.52 12.32 -6.36
C LEU A 142 -13.72 12.71 -7.22
N ARG A 143 -14.19 13.94 -7.07
CA ARG A 143 -15.15 14.51 -8.03
C ARG A 143 -14.50 14.57 -9.41
N SER A 144 -15.26 14.36 -10.48
CA SER A 144 -14.71 14.27 -11.83
C SER A 144 -14.15 15.58 -12.38
N ASP A 145 -14.43 16.71 -11.74
CA ASP A 145 -13.80 18.01 -11.99
C ASP A 145 -12.44 18.18 -11.30
N ASN A 146 -12.07 17.27 -10.40
CA ASN A 146 -10.86 17.30 -9.60
C ASN A 146 -9.91 16.16 -9.97
N ASN A 147 -8.67 16.52 -10.32
CA ASN A 147 -7.57 15.56 -10.45
C ASN A 147 -6.85 15.38 -9.11
N PRO A 148 -6.21 14.22 -8.86
CA PRO A 148 -5.36 14.03 -7.69
C PRO A 148 -4.22 15.05 -7.70
N GLU A 149 -3.77 15.46 -6.52
CA GLU A 149 -2.56 16.28 -6.41
C GLU A 149 -1.33 15.53 -6.94
N PRO A 150 -0.24 16.24 -7.30
CA PRO A 150 0.90 15.63 -7.99
C PRO A 150 1.48 14.38 -7.31
N ALA A 151 1.52 14.34 -5.97
CA ALA A 151 2.02 13.19 -5.22
C ALA A 151 1.13 11.94 -5.40
N LEU A 152 -0.20 12.13 -5.35
CA LEU A 152 -1.15 11.03 -5.54
C LEU A 152 -1.28 10.65 -7.01
N ALA A 153 -1.19 11.61 -7.94
CA ALA A 153 -1.27 11.35 -9.37
C ALA A 153 -0.14 10.46 -9.92
N GLN A 154 0.99 10.36 -9.22
CA GLN A 154 2.08 9.43 -9.57
C GLN A 154 1.81 7.98 -9.15
N ILE A 155 0.90 7.78 -8.19
CA ILE A 155 0.66 6.48 -7.54
C ILE A 155 -0.70 5.90 -7.96
N PHE A 156 -1.66 6.80 -8.20
CA PHE A 156 -3.03 6.48 -8.53
C PHE A 156 -3.30 6.75 -10.00
N GLN A 157 -3.84 5.74 -10.68
CA GLN A 157 -4.32 5.86 -12.06
C GLN A 157 -5.84 5.83 -12.09
N PRO A 158 -6.51 6.52 -13.03
CA PRO A 158 -7.95 6.40 -13.21
C PRO A 158 -8.33 4.94 -13.44
N ALA A 159 -9.32 4.43 -12.71
CA ALA A 159 -9.82 3.08 -12.92
C ALA A 159 -10.58 3.00 -14.25
N GLU A 160 -10.27 1.98 -15.05
CA GLU A 160 -10.98 1.74 -16.31
C GLU A 160 -12.46 1.42 -16.05
N ARG A 161 -13.33 2.05 -16.83
CA ARG A 161 -14.77 1.76 -16.86
C ARG A 161 -15.31 1.80 -18.27
N ASP A 162 -16.40 1.07 -18.48
CA ASP A 162 -17.17 1.14 -19.71
C ASP A 162 -18.33 2.15 -19.54
N GLY A 163 -18.55 3.03 -20.53
CA GLY A 163 -19.64 4.01 -20.50
C GLY A 163 -19.24 5.45 -20.15
N LEU A 164 -20.26 6.31 -19.99
CA LEU A 164 -20.10 7.76 -19.86
C LEU A 164 -19.68 8.21 -18.44
N GLY A 165 -19.15 9.44 -18.40
CA GLY A 165 -18.82 10.23 -17.21
C GLY A 165 -19.81 10.14 -16.04
N GLY A 166 -19.38 9.68 -14.88
CA GLY A 166 -20.05 9.94 -13.60
C GLY A 166 -19.66 11.30 -13.00
N HIS A 167 -20.31 11.71 -11.89
CA HIS A 167 -19.89 12.88 -11.10
C HIS A 167 -18.59 12.67 -10.33
N TYR A 168 -18.19 11.41 -10.16
CA TYR A 168 -16.99 10.99 -9.46
C TYR A 168 -16.14 10.10 -10.36
N THR A 169 -14.83 10.19 -10.12
CA THR A 169 -13.81 9.37 -10.76
C THR A 169 -13.15 8.53 -9.67
N LEU A 170 -13.21 7.21 -9.85
CA LEU A 170 -12.42 6.27 -9.07
C LEU A 170 -11.00 6.22 -9.64
N TYR A 171 -10.02 6.36 -8.76
CA TYR A 171 -8.63 6.07 -9.03
C TYR A 171 -8.22 4.83 -8.25
N VAL A 172 -7.32 4.05 -8.84
CA VAL A 172 -6.81 2.80 -8.28
C VAL A 172 -5.29 2.84 -8.19
N CYS A 173 -4.78 2.37 -7.06
CA CYS A 173 -3.38 2.04 -6.84
C CYS A 173 -3.29 0.52 -6.65
N HIS A 174 -2.48 -0.13 -7.50
CA HIS A 174 -2.31 -1.58 -7.47
C HIS A 174 -1.11 -1.98 -6.65
N ARG A 175 -1.28 -2.99 -5.80
CA ARG A 175 -0.21 -3.55 -4.96
C ARG A 175 1.07 -3.87 -5.73
N HIS A 176 0.96 -4.51 -6.90
CA HIS A 176 2.12 -5.00 -7.66
C HIS A 176 3.07 -3.89 -8.13
N ASN A 177 2.62 -2.63 -8.15
CA ASN A 177 3.47 -1.47 -8.48
C ASN A 177 4.37 -1.03 -7.30
N HIS A 178 4.07 -1.47 -6.07
CA HIS A 178 4.72 -0.98 -4.84
C HIS A 178 5.28 -2.11 -3.96
N ALA A 179 4.61 -3.27 -3.94
CA ALA A 179 4.96 -4.41 -3.12
C ALA A 179 4.62 -5.72 -3.88
N PRO A 180 5.57 -6.31 -4.61
CA PRO A 180 5.30 -7.54 -5.36
C PRO A 180 4.83 -8.65 -4.41
N LEU A 181 3.78 -9.37 -4.81
CA LEU A 181 3.37 -10.58 -4.11
C LEU A 181 4.39 -11.68 -4.43
N LEU A 182 4.96 -12.28 -3.39
CA LEU A 182 5.79 -13.46 -3.56
C LEU A 182 4.89 -14.62 -4.01
N HIS A 183 5.19 -15.17 -5.18
CA HIS A 183 4.54 -16.38 -5.65
C HIS A 183 5.20 -17.60 -5.01
N ILE A 184 4.44 -18.34 -4.20
CA ILE A 184 4.90 -19.60 -3.62
C ILE A 184 4.53 -20.72 -4.59
N ARG A 185 5.53 -21.48 -5.02
CA ARG A 185 5.39 -22.71 -5.80
C ARG A 185 6.20 -23.83 -5.15
N ARG A 186 5.96 -25.09 -5.54
CA ARG A 186 6.83 -26.20 -5.17
C ARG A 186 8.24 -25.95 -5.69
N ALA A 187 9.23 -26.37 -4.91
CA ALA A 187 10.62 -26.33 -5.32
C ALA A 187 10.86 -27.23 -6.53
N CYS A 188 11.69 -26.80 -7.46
CA CYS A 188 12.18 -27.60 -8.58
C CYS A 188 13.70 -27.75 -8.47
N VAL A 189 14.27 -28.72 -9.19
CA VAL A 189 15.71 -29.00 -9.14
C VAL A 189 16.55 -27.79 -9.55
N GLU A 190 16.01 -26.92 -10.42
CA GLU A 190 16.66 -25.66 -10.84
C GLU A 190 16.87 -24.69 -9.67
N ASP A 191 16.04 -24.74 -8.63
CA ASP A 191 16.17 -23.90 -7.42
C ASP A 191 17.43 -24.27 -6.60
N HIS A 192 18.04 -25.42 -6.86
CA HIS A 192 19.25 -25.87 -6.17
C HIS A 192 20.39 -24.84 -6.28
N ASP A 193 20.63 -24.33 -7.49
CA ASP A 193 21.74 -23.43 -7.76
C ASP A 193 21.53 -22.06 -7.11
N ASP A 194 20.28 -21.59 -7.08
CA ASP A 194 19.90 -20.31 -6.45
C ASP A 194 19.97 -20.37 -4.92
N LEU A 195 19.61 -21.51 -4.32
CA LEU A 195 19.55 -21.68 -2.87
C LEU A 195 20.90 -22.08 -2.26
N THR A 196 21.79 -22.74 -3.02
CA THR A 196 23.09 -23.21 -2.52
C THR A 196 23.97 -22.10 -1.91
N PRO A 197 24.11 -20.90 -2.52
CA PRO A 197 24.85 -19.80 -1.91
C PRO A 197 24.28 -19.34 -0.57
N LEU A 198 22.95 -19.38 -0.40
CA LEU A 198 22.28 -19.00 0.84
C LEU A 198 22.58 -20.01 1.95
N PHE A 199 22.50 -21.31 1.66
CA PHE A 199 22.82 -22.35 2.63
C PHE A 199 24.29 -22.31 3.03
N LYS A 200 25.23 -22.11 2.08
CA LYS A 200 26.65 -21.90 2.37
C LYS A 200 26.85 -20.77 3.38
N ARG A 201 26.22 -19.62 3.12
CA ARG A 201 26.36 -18.45 4.01
C ARG A 201 25.84 -18.71 5.42
N LEU A 202 24.75 -19.46 5.54
CA LEU A 202 24.07 -19.68 6.82
C LEU A 202 24.66 -20.84 7.62
N ASN A 203 25.14 -21.89 6.95
CA ASN A 203 25.63 -23.09 7.60
C ASN A 203 26.56 -23.91 6.67
N ASN A 204 27.86 -23.70 6.84
CA ASN A 204 28.89 -24.38 6.02
C ASN A 204 28.89 -25.92 6.18
N ASN A 205 28.42 -26.44 7.32
CA ASN A 205 28.52 -27.87 7.63
C ASN A 205 27.52 -28.73 6.85
N LEU A 206 26.44 -28.15 6.31
CA LEU A 206 25.41 -28.89 5.58
C LEU A 206 25.96 -29.57 4.33
N ILE A 207 26.80 -28.86 3.58
CA ILE A 207 27.42 -29.38 2.35
C ILE A 207 28.53 -30.36 2.67
N GLU A 208 29.27 -30.16 3.76
CA GLU A 208 30.28 -31.13 4.21
C GLU A 208 29.63 -32.45 4.65
N THR A 209 28.45 -32.38 5.27
CA THR A 209 27.76 -33.57 5.81
C THR A 209 26.97 -34.33 4.75
N TYR A 210 26.27 -33.62 3.86
CA TYR A 210 25.30 -34.22 2.92
C TYR A 210 25.70 -34.07 1.45
N GLY A 211 26.83 -33.42 1.17
CA GLY A 211 27.35 -33.23 -0.19
C GLY A 211 26.75 -32.04 -0.92
N ASN A 212 27.30 -31.77 -2.11
CA ASN A 212 26.96 -30.60 -2.90
C ASN A 212 25.56 -30.67 -3.52
N TYR A 213 24.97 -31.86 -3.70
CA TYR A 213 23.70 -32.05 -4.41
C TYR A 213 22.53 -32.42 -3.49
N PHE A 214 22.72 -32.39 -2.17
CA PHE A 214 21.71 -32.88 -1.22
C PHE A 214 20.33 -32.22 -1.42
N LEU A 215 20.32 -30.92 -1.71
CA LEU A 215 19.08 -30.16 -1.88
C LEU A 215 18.35 -30.56 -3.17
N ALA A 216 19.09 -30.81 -4.26
CA ALA A 216 18.52 -31.31 -5.50
C ALA A 216 17.89 -32.71 -5.30
N GLU A 217 18.60 -33.61 -4.62
CA GLU A 217 18.11 -34.96 -4.30
C GLU A 217 16.86 -34.92 -3.40
N MET A 218 16.82 -34.00 -2.42
CA MET A 218 15.67 -33.82 -1.54
C MET A 218 14.44 -33.25 -2.27
N ILE A 219 14.66 -32.34 -3.22
CA ILE A 219 13.59 -31.79 -4.08
C ILE A 219 13.08 -32.84 -5.06
N GLU A 220 13.97 -33.67 -5.63
CA GLU A 220 13.60 -34.74 -6.56
C GLU A 220 12.83 -35.87 -5.86
N ALA A 221 13.14 -36.17 -4.59
CA ALA A 221 12.47 -37.17 -3.78
C ALA A 221 11.12 -36.73 -3.20
N GLN A 222 10.59 -35.57 -3.60
CA GLN A 222 9.28 -35.09 -3.13
C GLN A 222 8.13 -36.02 -3.55
N ASN A 223 7.21 -36.28 -2.63
CA ASN A 223 5.98 -37.03 -2.88
C ASN A 223 4.81 -36.44 -2.07
N ASP A 224 3.66 -37.11 -2.07
CA ASP A 224 2.46 -36.61 -1.37
C ASP A 224 2.62 -36.58 0.16
N ASP A 225 3.49 -37.44 0.72
CA ASP A 225 3.79 -37.54 2.15
C ASP A 225 5.03 -36.73 2.59
N ASN A 226 5.82 -36.23 1.63
CA ASN A 226 7.05 -35.49 1.85
C ASN A 226 7.18 -34.32 0.87
N GLN A 227 6.75 -33.14 1.31
CA GLN A 227 6.91 -31.89 0.59
C GLN A 227 8.07 -31.12 1.23
N ALA A 228 9.21 -31.09 0.55
CA ALA A 228 10.35 -30.25 0.90
C ALA A 228 10.13 -28.79 0.47
#